data_AF-A0A2H9L2Y1-F1
#
_entry.id   AF-A0A2H9L2Y1-F1
#
_cell.length_a   1.000
_cell.length_b   1.000
_cell.length_c   1.000
_cell.angle_alpha   90.00
_cell.angle_beta   90.00
_cell.angle_gamma   90.00
#
_symmetry.space_group_name_H-M   'P 1'
#
loop_
_entity.id
_entity.type
_entity.pdbx_description
1 polymer ?
#
loop_
_entity_poly.entity_id
_entity_poly.type
_entity_poly.pdbx_seq_one_letter_code
_entity_poly.pdbx_strand_id
1 'polypeptide(L)'
;MMRKMAALVLILVAAILVYMLVPIPSATLTKEQATQLIMDDLTPLQGAGAYVELLSVEQTPGGWSADARIAFNPHSKCPTVQRRDYTLVPFGFRPEETIKNCSVKAPVVYREEALIDSGKLAEVTALGDGARGCAFYLQEYDETKAKDYCPWLDGSEFEAFSAGLPASTWVCLWENGDAKARVALDQYNRVLKQA
;
A
#
# COMPACT_ATOMS: atom_id res chain seq x y z
N MET A 1 -26.06 38.29 -54.73
CA MET A 1 -26.27 37.57 -53.45
C MET A 1 -25.36 36.36 -53.28
N MET A 2 -25.22 35.46 -54.28
CA MET A 2 -24.40 34.24 -54.18
C MET A 2 -22.94 34.43 -53.74
N ARG A 3 -22.24 35.48 -54.21
CA ARG A 3 -20.84 35.75 -53.81
C ARG A 3 -20.65 36.03 -52.31
N LYS A 4 -21.66 36.63 -51.66
CA LYS A 4 -21.61 36.92 -50.21
C LYS A 4 -21.81 35.66 -49.37
N MET A 5 -22.67 34.74 -49.82
CA MET A 5 -22.85 33.44 -49.18
C MET A 5 -21.60 32.56 -49.30
N ALA A 6 -20.97 32.52 -50.48
CA ALA A 6 -19.75 31.74 -50.68
C ALA A 6 -18.60 32.21 -49.76
N ALA A 7 -18.44 33.52 -49.58
CA ALA A 7 -17.45 34.09 -48.66
C ALA A 7 -17.74 33.72 -47.19
N LEU A 8 -19.01 33.74 -46.79
CA LEU A 8 -19.45 33.37 -45.43
C LEU A 8 -19.18 31.89 -45.13
N VAL A 9 -19.47 31.00 -46.09
CA VAL A 9 -19.18 29.57 -45.96
C VAL A 9 -17.67 29.32 -45.86
N LEU A 10 -16.86 30.01 -46.66
CA LEU A 10 -15.40 29.90 -46.61
C LEU A 10 -14.82 30.34 -45.26
N ILE A 11 -15.35 31.43 -44.68
CA ILE A 11 -14.95 31.88 -43.34
C ILE A 11 -15.33 30.86 -42.28
N LEU A 12 -16.53 30.26 -42.38
CA LEU A 12 -16.99 29.25 -41.43
C LEU A 12 -16.12 27.98 -41.48
N VAL A 13 -15.79 27.51 -42.69
CA VAL A 13 -14.92 26.34 -42.90
C VAL A 13 -13.50 26.62 -42.39
N ALA A 14 -12.97 27.82 -42.66
CA ALA A 14 -11.67 28.23 -42.13
C ALA A 14 -11.67 28.29 -40.59
N ALA A 15 -12.73 28.81 -39.98
CA ALA A 15 -12.86 28.85 -38.52
C ALA A 15 -12.93 27.45 -37.90
N ILE A 16 -13.65 26.51 -38.54
CA ILE A 16 -13.72 25.10 -38.09
C ILE A 16 -12.36 24.42 -38.22
N LEU A 17 -11.65 24.64 -39.34
CA LEU A 17 -10.31 24.08 -39.55
C LEU A 17 -9.31 24.61 -38.51
N VAL A 18 -9.33 25.92 -38.23
CA VAL A 18 -8.50 26.52 -37.17
C VAL A 18 -8.87 25.94 -35.81
N TYR A 19 -10.16 25.75 -35.51
CA TYR A 19 -10.61 25.16 -34.26
C TYR A 19 -10.15 23.70 -34.09
N MET A 20 -10.17 22.89 -35.16
CA MET A 20 -9.63 21.52 -35.12
C MET A 20 -8.10 21.48 -34.99
N LEU A 21 -7.41 22.56 -35.34
CA LEU A 21 -5.96 22.70 -35.18
C LEU A 21 -5.55 23.27 -33.82
N VAL A 22 -6.49 23.80 -33.02
CA VAL A 22 -6.22 24.12 -31.63
C VAL A 22 -6.03 22.80 -30.89
N PRO A 23 -4.84 22.49 -30.35
CA PRO A 23 -4.67 21.33 -29.51
C PRO A 23 -5.66 21.49 -28.36
N ILE A 24 -6.67 20.62 -28.28
CA ILE A 24 -7.48 20.51 -27.08
C ILE A 24 -6.47 20.15 -25.99
N PRO A 25 -6.22 21.01 -25.00
CA PRO A 25 -5.36 20.62 -23.90
C PRO A 25 -6.03 19.40 -23.27
N SER A 26 -5.48 18.20 -23.48
CA SER A 26 -5.85 17.09 -22.63
C SER A 26 -5.50 17.59 -21.23
N ALA A 27 -6.47 17.67 -20.34
CA ALA A 27 -6.21 18.06 -18.96
C ALA A 27 -5.28 17.00 -18.36
N THR A 28 -3.97 17.20 -18.52
CA THR A 28 -2.96 16.35 -17.92
C THR A 28 -3.04 16.65 -16.43
N LEU A 29 -3.64 15.73 -15.69
CA LEU A 29 -3.67 15.77 -14.23
C LEU A 29 -2.27 16.05 -13.70
N THR A 30 -2.14 16.87 -12.66
CA THR A 30 -0.88 16.96 -11.92
C THR A 30 -0.66 15.70 -11.08
N LYS A 31 0.55 15.49 -10.57
CA LYS A 31 0.85 14.36 -9.67
C LYS A 31 -0.04 14.41 -8.41
N GLU A 32 -0.27 15.60 -7.89
CA GLU A 32 -1.11 15.84 -6.70
C GLU A 32 -2.56 15.48 -6.98
N GLN A 33 -3.10 15.89 -8.14
CA GLN A 33 -4.45 15.53 -8.56
C GLN A 33 -4.60 14.03 -8.81
N ALA A 34 -3.59 13.41 -9.43
CA ALA A 34 -3.53 11.97 -9.65
C ALA A 34 -3.54 11.21 -8.32
N THR A 35 -2.69 11.64 -7.38
CA THR A 35 -2.61 11.07 -6.03
C THR A 35 -3.93 11.22 -5.29
N GLN A 36 -4.53 12.40 -5.30
CA GLN A 36 -5.81 12.65 -4.62
C GLN A 36 -6.91 11.74 -5.16
N LEU A 37 -7.00 11.59 -6.48
CA LEU A 37 -8.02 10.75 -7.10
C LEU A 37 -7.88 9.26 -6.74
N ILE A 38 -6.65 8.77 -6.57
CA ILE A 38 -6.37 7.41 -6.07
C ILE A 38 -6.74 7.31 -4.58
N MET A 39 -6.36 8.31 -3.78
CA MET A 39 -6.69 8.34 -2.36
C MET A 39 -8.19 8.41 -2.11
N ASP A 40 -8.97 9.08 -2.97
CA ASP A 40 -10.43 9.11 -2.88
C ASP A 40 -11.05 7.71 -3.06
N ASP A 41 -10.48 6.85 -3.92
CA ASP A 41 -10.89 5.44 -4.06
C ASP A 41 -10.47 4.57 -2.86
N LEU A 42 -9.32 4.87 -2.25
CA LEU A 42 -8.76 4.09 -1.15
C LEU A 42 -9.30 4.49 0.23
N THR A 43 -9.75 5.74 0.40
CA THR A 43 -10.25 6.28 1.67
C THR A 43 -11.39 5.46 2.28
N PRO A 44 -12.40 4.98 1.51
CA PRO A 44 -13.43 4.10 2.05
C PRO A 44 -12.88 2.81 2.67
N LEU A 45 -11.79 2.27 2.13
CA LEU A 45 -11.15 1.06 2.67
C LEU A 45 -10.43 1.35 3.99
N GLN A 46 -9.76 2.50 4.09
CA GLN A 46 -9.18 2.97 5.36
C GLN A 46 -10.27 3.17 6.42
N GLY A 47 -11.41 3.77 6.04
CA GLY A 47 -12.57 3.93 6.92
C GLY A 47 -13.18 2.59 7.38
N ALA A 48 -13.00 1.51 6.62
CA ALA A 48 -13.38 0.15 6.98
C ALA A 48 -12.29 -0.60 7.80
N GLY A 49 -11.19 0.06 8.16
CA GLY A 49 -10.11 -0.49 8.99
C GLY A 49 -9.00 -1.18 8.20
N ALA A 50 -8.94 -1.06 6.88
CA ALA A 50 -7.79 -1.52 6.10
C ALA A 50 -6.60 -0.58 6.27
N TYR A 51 -5.39 -1.14 6.34
CA TYR A 51 -4.17 -0.36 6.16
C TYR A 51 -3.92 -0.16 4.68
N VAL A 52 -3.68 1.08 4.27
CA VAL A 52 -3.42 1.46 2.88
C VAL A 52 -2.08 2.17 2.79
N GLU A 53 -1.27 1.74 1.84
CA GLU A 53 0.02 2.34 1.52
C GLU A 53 0.13 2.54 0.02
N LEU A 54 0.31 3.79 -0.41
CA LEU A 54 0.57 4.13 -1.80
C LEU A 54 2.07 3.98 -2.07
N LEU A 55 2.43 2.96 -2.84
CA LEU A 55 3.82 2.57 -3.10
C LEU A 55 4.47 3.47 -4.15
N SER A 56 3.73 3.82 -5.20
CA SER A 56 4.21 4.70 -6.26
C SER A 56 3.08 5.46 -6.94
N VAL A 57 3.42 6.64 -7.49
CA VAL A 57 2.59 7.41 -8.41
C VAL A 57 3.50 8.00 -9.46
N GLU A 58 3.35 7.54 -10.70
CA GLU A 58 4.30 7.79 -11.79
C GLU A 58 3.58 8.15 -13.08
N GLN A 59 4.22 9.01 -13.88
CA GLN A 59 3.71 9.37 -15.20
C GLN A 59 4.26 8.39 -16.24
N THR A 60 3.36 7.75 -16.99
CA THR A 60 3.67 6.82 -18.08
C THR A 60 3.21 7.42 -19.42
N PRO A 61 3.61 6.85 -20.57
CA PRO A 61 3.08 7.26 -21.87
C PRO A 61 1.56 7.16 -21.99
N GLY A 62 0.91 6.28 -21.20
CA GLY A 62 -0.53 6.10 -21.15
C GLY A 62 -1.26 7.00 -20.13
N GLY A 63 -0.56 7.92 -19.47
CA GLY A 63 -1.08 8.74 -18.37
C GLY A 63 -0.48 8.36 -17.02
N TRP A 64 -1.14 8.71 -15.92
CA TRP A 64 -0.66 8.38 -14.58
C TRP A 64 -0.98 6.91 -14.22
N SER A 65 0.02 6.23 -13.66
CA SER A 65 -0.11 4.92 -13.03
C SER A 65 0.28 5.00 -11.56
N ALA A 66 -0.31 4.13 -10.75
CA ALA A 66 0.05 4.02 -9.34
C ALA A 66 -0.10 2.59 -8.84
N ASP A 67 0.60 2.28 -7.77
CA ASP A 67 0.53 0.99 -7.09
C ASP A 67 0.22 1.24 -5.62
N ALA A 68 -0.79 0.54 -5.11
CA ALA A 68 -1.20 0.61 -3.72
C ALA A 68 -1.22 -0.78 -3.09
N ARG A 69 -0.67 -0.90 -1.89
CA ARG A 69 -0.82 -2.06 -1.00
C ARG A 69 -1.99 -1.81 -0.06
N ILE A 70 -2.86 -2.80 0.07
CA ILE A 70 -4.04 -2.77 0.93
C ILE A 70 -3.99 -4.01 1.80
N ALA A 71 -3.84 -3.83 3.11
CA ALA A 71 -3.85 -4.91 4.07
C ALA A 71 -5.15 -4.86 4.91
N PHE A 72 -5.95 -5.92 4.82
CA PHE A 72 -7.14 -6.09 5.65
C PHE A 72 -6.79 -6.87 6.92
N ASN A 73 -7.36 -6.45 8.05
CA ASN A 73 -7.01 -6.96 9.38
C ASN A 73 -5.48 -6.98 9.61
N PRO A 74 -4.78 -5.85 9.37
CA PRO A 74 -3.31 -5.79 9.25
C PRO A 74 -2.56 -6.26 10.50
N HIS A 75 -3.22 -6.23 11.66
CA HIS A 75 -2.65 -6.63 12.94
C HIS A 75 -3.08 -8.02 13.42
N SER A 76 -3.80 -8.79 12.61
CA SER A 76 -4.27 -10.13 13.01
C SER A 76 -3.20 -11.21 12.76
N LYS A 77 -3.46 -12.43 13.22
CA LYS A 77 -2.67 -13.64 12.87
C LYS A 77 -2.83 -14.06 11.39
N CYS A 78 -3.81 -13.48 10.68
CA CYS A 78 -4.11 -13.81 9.30
C CYS A 78 -4.59 -12.58 8.51
N PRO A 79 -3.73 -11.56 8.34
CA PRO A 79 -4.02 -10.46 7.43
C PRO A 79 -4.18 -10.99 6.00
N THR A 80 -4.96 -10.28 5.20
CA THR A 80 -4.97 -10.46 3.74
C THR A 80 -4.41 -9.21 3.08
N VAL A 81 -3.68 -9.40 1.99
CA VAL A 81 -3.06 -8.30 1.26
C VAL A 81 -3.50 -8.34 -0.19
N GLN A 82 -4.01 -7.21 -0.66
CA GLN A 82 -4.32 -6.93 -2.04
C GLN A 82 -3.43 -5.80 -2.54
N ARG A 83 -2.88 -5.95 -3.73
CA ARG A 83 -2.31 -4.84 -4.49
C ARG A 83 -3.31 -4.34 -5.53
N ARG A 84 -3.25 -3.05 -5.82
CA ARG A 84 -4.03 -2.44 -6.90
C ARG A 84 -3.10 -1.62 -7.77
N ASP A 85 -3.03 -2.03 -9.03
CA ASP A 85 -2.37 -1.27 -10.09
C ASP A 85 -3.40 -0.34 -10.74
N TYR A 86 -3.25 0.96 -10.53
CA TYR A 86 -4.13 2.00 -11.06
C TYR A 86 -3.67 2.51 -12.42
N THR A 87 -4.64 2.83 -13.28
CA THR A 87 -4.47 3.64 -14.48
C THR A 87 -5.47 4.79 -14.42
N LEU A 88 -5.05 6.04 -14.64
CA LEU A 88 -5.94 7.20 -14.51
C LEU A 88 -6.65 7.61 -15.82
N VAL A 89 -6.26 7.03 -16.95
CA VAL A 89 -6.86 7.34 -18.27
C VAL A 89 -7.09 6.05 -19.08
N PRO A 90 -8.32 5.50 -19.10
CA PRO A 90 -9.45 5.81 -18.21
C PRO A 90 -9.17 5.41 -16.76
N PHE A 91 -9.85 6.04 -15.79
CA PHE A 91 -9.69 5.68 -14.38
C PHE A 91 -10.17 4.25 -14.11
N GLY A 92 -9.27 3.43 -13.58
CA GLY A 92 -9.57 2.08 -13.15
C GLY A 92 -8.37 1.46 -12.43
N PHE A 93 -8.57 0.26 -11.92
CA PHE A 93 -7.50 -0.51 -11.28
C PHE A 93 -7.65 -2.01 -11.57
N ARG A 94 -6.53 -2.71 -11.50
CA ARG A 94 -6.49 -4.18 -11.49
C ARG A 94 -6.15 -4.66 -10.07
N PRO A 95 -7.04 -5.41 -9.41
CA PRO A 95 -6.72 -6.01 -8.13
C PRO A 95 -5.86 -7.27 -8.31
N GLU A 96 -4.86 -7.44 -7.43
CA GLU A 96 -4.05 -8.64 -7.32
C GLU A 96 -4.01 -9.10 -5.86
N GLU A 97 -4.56 -10.29 -5.58
CA GLU A 97 -4.46 -10.89 -4.25
C GLU A 97 -3.01 -11.36 -4.03
N THR A 98 -2.32 -10.74 -3.08
CA THR A 98 -0.92 -11.04 -2.77
C THR A 98 -0.80 -12.04 -1.61
N ILE A 99 -1.65 -11.92 -0.60
CA ILE A 99 -1.73 -12.81 0.55
C ILE A 99 -3.19 -13.18 0.81
N LYS A 100 -3.47 -14.49 0.85
CA LYS A 100 -4.80 -15.04 1.09
C LYS A 100 -4.72 -16.31 1.93
N ASN A 101 -5.78 -16.59 2.69
CA ASN A 101 -5.94 -17.82 3.48
C ASN A 101 -4.77 -18.11 4.45
N CYS A 102 -4.17 -17.08 5.05
CA CYS A 102 -3.04 -17.23 5.98
C CYS A 102 -1.85 -18.01 5.38
N SER A 103 -1.71 -17.98 4.05
CA SER A 103 -0.60 -18.62 3.36
C SER A 103 0.54 -17.63 3.23
N VAL A 104 1.73 -18.06 3.63
CA VAL A 104 2.97 -17.32 3.43
C VAL A 104 3.78 -17.95 2.30
N LYS A 105 4.70 -17.18 1.76
CA LYS A 105 5.77 -17.66 0.87
C LYS A 105 7.11 -17.24 1.46
N ALA A 106 8.16 -17.96 1.06
CA ALA A 106 9.54 -17.55 1.30
C ALA A 106 10.17 -17.10 -0.04
N PRO A 107 11.01 -16.05 -0.05
CA PRO A 107 11.36 -15.22 1.10
C PRO A 107 10.20 -14.30 1.54
N VAL A 108 10.22 -13.86 2.80
CA VAL A 108 9.31 -12.86 3.36
C VAL A 108 9.58 -11.52 2.70
N VAL A 109 8.59 -10.99 2.01
CA VAL A 109 8.61 -9.69 1.33
C VAL A 109 7.74 -8.69 2.08
N TYR A 110 6.64 -9.15 2.69
CA TYR A 110 5.68 -8.30 3.38
C TYR A 110 5.67 -8.53 4.88
N ARG A 111 5.41 -7.45 5.64
CA ARG A 111 5.23 -7.53 7.10
C ARG A 111 4.10 -8.48 7.48
N GLU A 112 3.06 -8.53 6.67
CA GLU A 112 1.90 -9.41 6.85
C GLU A 112 2.29 -10.90 6.74
N GLU A 113 3.30 -11.25 5.93
CA GLU A 113 3.84 -12.63 5.85
C GLU A 113 4.60 -12.98 7.15
N ALA A 114 5.40 -12.04 7.67
CA ALA A 114 6.09 -12.22 8.95
C ALA A 114 5.10 -12.36 10.13
N LEU A 115 3.99 -11.61 10.11
CA LEU A 115 2.91 -11.75 11.08
C LEU A 115 2.25 -13.11 10.99
N ILE A 116 1.91 -13.59 9.79
CA ILE A 116 1.29 -14.91 9.65
C ILE A 116 2.20 -16.01 10.19
N ASP A 117 3.51 -15.95 9.92
CA ASP A 117 4.43 -17.00 10.36
C ASP A 117 4.76 -16.93 11.85
N SER A 118 5.00 -15.74 12.40
CA SER A 118 5.13 -15.60 13.86
C SER A 118 3.83 -15.94 14.59
N GLY A 119 2.68 -15.67 13.99
CA GLY A 119 1.34 -15.96 14.51
C GLY A 119 1.04 -17.44 14.73
N LYS A 120 1.79 -18.34 14.07
CA LYS A 120 1.67 -19.81 14.20
C LYS A 120 2.46 -20.37 15.38
N LEU A 121 3.37 -19.58 15.97
CA LEU A 121 4.26 -20.06 17.02
C LEU A 121 3.52 -20.25 18.35
N ALA A 122 4.01 -21.17 19.19
CA ALA A 122 3.33 -21.59 20.41
C ALA A 122 3.14 -20.43 21.40
N GLU A 123 4.14 -19.56 21.53
CA GLU A 123 4.12 -18.38 22.39
C GLU A 123 3.11 -17.33 21.94
N VAL A 124 2.91 -17.17 20.62
CA VAL A 124 1.94 -16.22 20.06
C VAL A 124 0.53 -16.80 20.06
N THR A 125 0.39 -18.11 19.85
CA THR A 125 -0.89 -18.80 19.97
C THR A 125 -1.38 -18.82 21.43
N ALA A 126 -0.47 -18.93 22.40
CA ALA A 126 -0.79 -18.86 23.83
C ALA A 126 -1.39 -17.52 24.28
N LEU A 127 -1.18 -16.43 23.53
CA LEU A 127 -1.86 -15.14 23.77
C LEU A 127 -3.38 -15.21 23.53
N GLY A 128 -3.88 -16.28 22.90
CA GLY A 128 -5.29 -16.49 22.63
C GLY A 128 -5.85 -15.72 21.44
N ASP A 129 -7.17 -15.72 21.35
CA ASP A 129 -7.93 -15.00 20.34
C ASP A 129 -7.95 -13.50 20.66
N GLY A 130 -7.96 -12.66 19.62
CA GLY A 130 -7.90 -11.20 19.77
C GLY A 130 -6.49 -10.62 19.93
N ALA A 131 -5.46 -11.48 20.01
CA ALA A 131 -4.08 -11.03 19.96
C ALA A 131 -3.81 -10.24 18.68
N ARG A 132 -3.18 -9.07 18.84
CA ARG A 132 -2.81 -8.17 17.74
C ARG A 132 -1.30 -8.08 17.62
N GLY A 133 -0.79 -7.89 16.41
CA GLY A 133 0.63 -7.84 16.16
C GLY A 133 1.06 -6.82 15.12
N CYS A 134 2.35 -6.50 15.16
CA CYS A 134 3.03 -5.64 14.21
C CYS A 134 4.36 -6.28 13.83
N ALA A 135 4.76 -6.15 12.57
CA ALA A 135 6.04 -6.66 12.08
C ALA A 135 6.83 -5.56 11.38
N PHE A 136 8.13 -5.53 11.65
CA PHE A 136 9.06 -4.52 11.14
C PHE A 136 10.31 -5.17 10.58
N TYR A 137 10.73 -4.73 9.41
CA TYR A 137 12.00 -5.16 8.83
C TYR A 137 13.11 -4.25 9.35
N LEU A 138 14.10 -4.82 10.06
CA LEU A 138 15.07 -4.02 10.81
C LEU A 138 15.87 -3.06 9.93
N GLN A 139 16.22 -3.45 8.72
CA GLN A 139 16.93 -2.59 7.77
C GLN A 139 16.14 -1.34 7.35
N GLU A 140 14.81 -1.40 7.42
CA GLU A 140 13.89 -0.33 7.00
C GLU A 140 13.14 0.30 8.18
N TYR A 141 13.52 -0.04 9.41
CA TYR A 141 12.82 0.42 10.59
C TYR A 141 13.00 1.94 10.78
N ASP A 142 11.86 2.63 10.85
CA ASP A 142 11.74 4.03 11.22
C ASP A 142 10.71 4.12 12.34
N GLU A 143 11.12 4.64 13.50
CA GLU A 143 10.27 4.66 14.70
C GLU A 143 8.98 5.48 14.48
N THR A 144 9.04 6.56 13.72
CA THR A 144 7.87 7.42 13.46
C THR A 144 6.84 6.66 12.65
N LYS A 145 7.26 6.06 11.52
CA LYS A 145 6.38 5.22 10.69
C LYS A 145 5.90 3.98 11.44
N ALA A 146 6.73 3.44 12.32
CA ALA A 146 6.37 2.29 13.13
C ALA A 146 5.26 2.62 14.13
N LYS A 147 5.29 3.80 14.77
CA LYS A 147 4.22 4.29 15.65
C LYS A 147 2.94 4.64 14.89
N ASP A 148 3.04 5.16 13.67
CA ASP A 148 1.88 5.41 12.82
C ASP A 148 1.15 4.10 12.47
N TYR A 149 1.91 3.04 12.18
CA TYR A 149 1.36 1.71 11.91
C TYR A 149 0.92 0.98 13.19
N CYS A 150 1.67 1.12 14.27
CA CYS A 150 1.50 0.38 15.52
C CYS A 150 1.54 1.33 16.72
N PRO A 151 0.45 2.07 17.01
CA PRO A 151 0.46 3.11 18.03
C PRO A 151 0.76 2.64 19.45
N TRP A 152 0.61 1.34 19.72
CA TRP A 152 0.92 0.70 21.00
C TRP A 152 2.37 0.19 21.10
N LEU A 153 3.20 0.46 20.10
CA LEU A 153 4.60 0.08 20.10
C LEU A 153 5.37 0.79 21.23
N ASP A 154 5.99 0.01 22.10
CA ASP A 154 7.04 0.49 23.00
C ASP A 154 8.39 0.43 22.26
N GLY A 155 8.87 1.59 21.82
CA GLY A 155 10.13 1.72 21.09
C GLY A 155 11.33 1.21 21.89
N SER A 156 11.35 1.40 23.20
CA SER A 156 12.46 0.97 24.06
C SER A 156 12.52 -0.55 24.20
N GLU A 157 11.36 -1.20 24.34
CA GLU A 157 11.27 -2.67 24.34
C GLU A 157 11.64 -3.26 22.97
N PHE A 158 11.23 -2.60 21.87
CA PHE A 158 11.58 -3.02 20.52
C PHE A 158 13.08 -2.94 20.27
N GLU A 159 13.71 -1.81 20.61
CA GLU A 159 15.16 -1.62 20.49
C GLU A 159 15.92 -2.68 21.29
N ALA A 160 15.55 -2.89 22.56
CA ALA A 160 16.17 -3.90 23.42
C ALA A 160 16.00 -5.32 22.85
N PHE A 161 14.83 -5.66 22.30
CA PHE A 161 14.61 -6.97 21.67
C PHE A 161 15.40 -7.12 20.37
N SER A 162 15.49 -6.07 19.56
CA SER A 162 16.19 -6.06 18.27
C SER A 162 17.71 -6.06 18.38
N ALA A 163 18.26 -5.68 19.54
CA ALA A 163 19.70 -5.56 19.76
C ALA A 163 20.46 -6.85 19.41
N GLY A 164 21.45 -6.72 18.53
CA GLY A 164 22.32 -7.81 18.07
C GLY A 164 21.75 -8.69 16.96
N LEU A 165 20.54 -8.42 16.46
CA LEU A 165 19.97 -9.15 15.32
C LEU A 165 20.56 -8.65 13.98
N PRO A 166 20.65 -9.52 12.96
CA PRO A 166 21.02 -9.10 11.61
C PRO A 166 20.03 -8.06 11.06
N ALA A 167 20.51 -7.10 10.25
CA ALA A 167 19.64 -6.09 9.63
C ALA A 167 18.53 -6.69 8.75
N SER A 168 18.78 -7.86 8.15
CA SER A 168 17.81 -8.59 7.31
C SER A 168 16.81 -9.42 8.11
N THR A 169 16.38 -8.93 9.28
CA THR A 169 15.49 -9.63 10.20
C THR A 169 14.13 -8.95 10.24
N TRP A 170 13.08 -9.75 10.27
CA TRP A 170 11.73 -9.33 10.60
C TRP A 170 11.50 -9.49 12.10
N VAL A 171 11.17 -8.40 12.79
CA VAL A 171 10.80 -8.42 14.21
C VAL A 171 9.29 -8.25 14.32
N CYS A 172 8.64 -9.26 14.87
CA CYS A 172 7.21 -9.31 15.12
C CYS A 172 6.95 -9.12 16.62
N LEU A 173 6.05 -8.22 16.95
CA LEU A 173 5.57 -7.97 18.30
C LEU A 173 4.09 -8.33 18.35
N TRP A 174 3.70 -9.05 19.41
CA TRP A 174 2.34 -9.48 19.65
C TRP A 174 1.91 -9.08 21.05
N GLU A 175 0.64 -8.69 21.19
CA GLU A 175 0.04 -8.43 22.49
C GLU A 175 -1.43 -8.84 22.57
N ASN A 176 -1.85 -9.20 23.77
CA ASN A 176 -3.26 -9.33 24.15
C ASN A 176 -3.43 -8.90 25.61
N GLY A 177 -3.97 -7.70 25.84
CA GLY A 177 -3.93 -7.07 27.16
C GLY A 177 -2.49 -6.84 27.61
N ASP A 178 -2.14 -7.32 28.81
CA ASP A 178 -0.78 -7.18 29.36
C ASP A 178 0.19 -8.27 28.89
N ALA A 179 -0.30 -9.32 28.22
CA ALA A 179 0.53 -10.41 27.72
C ALA A 179 1.17 -10.01 26.39
N LYS A 180 2.49 -10.21 26.28
CA LYS A 180 3.28 -9.88 25.08
C LYS A 180 4.07 -11.09 24.62
N ALA A 181 4.32 -11.19 23.32
CA ALA A 181 5.29 -12.10 22.73
C ALA A 181 6.08 -11.36 21.64
N ARG A 182 7.37 -11.67 21.51
CA ARG A 182 8.27 -11.05 20.53
C ARG A 182 9.00 -12.15 19.78
N VAL A 183 9.02 -12.05 18.46
CA VAL A 183 9.61 -13.06 17.58
C VAL A 183 10.46 -12.36 16.54
N ALA A 184 11.70 -12.79 16.38
CA ALA A 184 12.56 -12.41 15.28
C ALA A 184 12.66 -13.56 14.27
N LEU A 185 12.38 -13.27 13.00
CA LEU A 185 12.44 -14.20 11.88
C LEU A 185 13.46 -13.73 10.85
N ASP A 186 14.23 -14.63 10.26
CA ASP A 186 14.94 -14.32 9.01
C ASP A 186 13.97 -14.28 7.82
N GLN A 187 14.45 -13.85 6.65
CA GLN A 187 13.66 -13.82 5.41
C GLN A 187 13.14 -15.19 4.94
N TYR A 188 13.58 -16.30 5.53
CA TYR A 188 13.14 -17.66 5.21
C TYR A 188 12.34 -18.30 6.35
N ASN A 189 11.75 -17.48 7.23
CA ASN A 189 10.90 -17.89 8.34
C ASN A 189 11.63 -18.70 9.43
N ARG A 190 12.95 -18.64 9.50
CA ARG A 190 13.70 -19.24 10.60
C ARG A 190 13.67 -18.29 11.79
N VAL A 191 13.27 -18.82 12.93
CA VAL A 191 13.30 -18.10 14.21
C VAL A 191 14.74 -17.84 14.61
N LEU A 192 15.07 -16.57 14.84
CA LEU A 192 16.37 -16.10 15.30
C LEU A 192 16.37 -15.79 16.81
N LYS A 193 15.24 -15.32 17.34
CA LYS A 193 15.07 -14.91 18.75
C LYS A 193 13.59 -14.91 19.13
N GLN A 194 13.27 -15.28 20.38
CA GLN A 194 11.93 -15.26 20.96
C GLN A 194 11.98 -14.72 22.40
N ALA A 195 10.93 -14.02 22.83
CA ALA A 195 10.77 -13.52 24.21
C ALA A 195 9.30 -13.29 24.57
#